data_AF-A0A943P5W9-F1
#
_entry.id   AF-A0A943P5W9-F1
#
_cell.length_a   1.000
_cell.length_b   1.000
_cell.length_c   1.000
_cell.angle_alpha   90.00
_cell.angle_beta   90.00
_cell.angle_gamma   90.00
#
_symmetry.space_group_name_H-M   'P 1'
#
loop_
_entity.id
_entity.type
_entity.pdbx_description
1 polymer ?
#
loop_
_entity_poly.entity_id
_entity_poly.type
_entity_poly.pdbx_seq_one_letter_code
_entity_poly.pdbx_strand_id
1 'polypeptide(L)'
;MQNLMKVQKACRVFKVLVTIAMVVCFIAAAATISAFVSMYAFDSNIIFQMVAEELPDVSREETLAGILSMFFEALADAILLVIARSYLVFELREKTPFTAKGADKMRSLGIICIVIPVVASILSAAVYTYYGFESSSYETENTGIIIGIVLIVLSFVLRYGADLEQYVRSISAPAAPQPAAPKPAEPEPEEQEPNTWNAE
;
A
#
# COMPACT_ATOMS: atom_id res chain seq x y z
N MET A 1 1.10 26.19 -7.56
CA MET A 1 0.13 25.26 -8.18
C MET A 1 0.70 24.39 -9.32
N GLN A 2 1.56 24.91 -10.21
CA GLN A 2 2.09 24.10 -11.34
C GLN A 2 2.81 22.81 -10.93
N ASN A 3 3.56 22.81 -9.82
CA ASN A 3 4.30 21.62 -9.36
C ASN A 3 3.39 20.48 -8.89
N LEU A 4 2.29 20.79 -8.18
CA LEU A 4 1.28 19.79 -7.80
C LEU A 4 0.61 19.16 -9.01
N MET A 5 0.34 19.96 -10.06
CA MET A 5 -0.26 19.45 -11.30
C MET A 5 0.68 18.46 -12.03
N LYS A 6 1.99 18.71 -12.00
CA LYS A 6 3.00 17.78 -12.53
C LYS A 6 3.04 16.47 -11.75
N VAL A 7 3.05 16.54 -10.41
CA VAL A 7 3.02 15.36 -9.53
C VAL A 7 1.77 14.52 -9.78
N GLN A 8 0.59 15.15 -9.87
CA GLN A 8 -0.68 14.46 -10.14
C GLN A 8 -0.69 13.78 -11.51
N LYS A 9 -0.11 14.41 -12.54
CA LYS A 9 0.04 13.78 -13.86
C LYS A 9 0.96 12.56 -13.80
N ALA A 10 2.09 12.67 -13.09
CA ALA A 10 3.00 11.56 -12.87
C ALA A 10 2.31 10.40 -12.13
N CYS A 11 1.63 10.66 -11.01
CA CYS A 11 0.88 9.65 -10.26
C CYS A 11 -0.17 8.95 -11.11
N ARG A 12 -0.81 9.67 -12.04
CA ARG A 12 -1.78 9.07 -12.97
C ARG A 12 -1.12 8.09 -13.94
N VAL A 13 0.03 8.46 -14.50
CA VAL A 13 0.81 7.58 -15.40
C VAL A 13 1.29 6.35 -14.62
N PHE A 14 1.90 6.55 -13.44
CA PHE A 14 2.33 5.45 -12.59
C PHE A 14 1.17 4.51 -12.22
N LYS A 15 -0.03 5.04 -11.92
CA LYS A 15 -1.19 4.19 -11.64
C LYS A 15 -1.53 3.27 -12.81
N VAL A 16 -1.44 3.77 -14.04
CA VAL A 16 -1.70 2.96 -15.24
C VAL A 16 -0.62 1.88 -15.38
N LEU A 17 0.67 2.25 -15.28
CA LEU A 17 1.78 1.31 -15.35
C LEU A 17 1.68 0.20 -14.29
N VAL A 18 1.46 0.58 -13.03
CA VAL A 18 1.27 -0.36 -11.92
C VAL A 18 0.05 -1.26 -12.14
N THR A 19 -1.05 -0.74 -12.70
CA THR A 19 -2.23 -1.56 -12.99
C THR A 19 -1.93 -2.60 -14.07
N ILE A 20 -1.18 -2.24 -15.12
CA ILE A 20 -0.78 -3.17 -16.18
C ILE A 20 0.14 -4.26 -15.61
N ALA A 21 1.20 -3.86 -14.90
CA ALA A 21 2.12 -4.79 -14.27
C ALA A 21 1.40 -5.75 -13.31
N MET A 22 0.47 -5.24 -12.49
CA MET A 22 -0.33 -6.04 -11.56
C MET A 22 -1.10 -7.14 -12.28
N VAL A 23 -1.75 -6.82 -13.41
CA VAL A 23 -2.50 -7.82 -14.21
C VAL A 23 -1.56 -8.87 -14.78
N VAL A 24 -0.38 -8.46 -15.27
CA VAL A 24 0.64 -9.39 -15.79
C VAL A 24 1.10 -10.36 -14.68
N CYS A 25 1.39 -9.87 -13.47
CA CYS A 25 1.79 -10.71 -12.35
C CYS A 25 0.70 -11.72 -11.96
N PHE A 26 -0.58 -11.33 -11.95
CA PHE A 26 -1.68 -12.27 -11.71
C PHE A 26 -1.79 -13.35 -12.80
N ILE A 27 -1.58 -12.98 -14.07
CA ILE A 27 -1.56 -13.94 -15.18
C ILE A 27 -0.38 -14.91 -15.02
N ALA A 28 0.80 -14.40 -14.66
CA ALA A 28 2.00 -15.21 -14.41
C ALA A 28 1.79 -16.19 -13.23
N ALA A 29 1.21 -15.73 -12.12
CA ALA A 29 0.86 -16.58 -10.99
C ALA A 29 -0.17 -17.67 -11.37
N ALA A 30 -1.19 -17.33 -12.17
CA ALA A 30 -2.17 -18.29 -12.65
C ALA A 30 -1.56 -19.33 -13.61
N ALA A 31 -0.65 -18.90 -14.50
CA ALA A 31 0.04 -19.76 -15.44
C ALA A 31 0.99 -20.74 -14.73
N THR A 32 1.79 -20.24 -13.78
CA THR A 32 2.74 -21.06 -13.01
C THR A 32 2.02 -22.09 -12.14
N ILE A 33 0.96 -21.71 -11.42
CA ILE A 33 0.22 -22.70 -10.63
C ILE A 33 -0.48 -23.74 -11.51
N SER A 34 -0.96 -23.35 -12.68
CA SER A 34 -1.57 -24.26 -13.66
C SER A 34 -0.54 -25.22 -14.26
N ALA A 35 0.68 -24.75 -14.53
CA ALA A 35 1.80 -25.57 -14.96
C ALA A 35 2.20 -26.58 -13.87
N PHE A 36 2.27 -26.14 -12.60
CA PHE A 36 2.54 -27.01 -11.47
C PHE A 36 1.49 -28.12 -11.34
N VAL A 37 0.19 -27.77 -11.34
CA VAL A 37 -0.91 -28.74 -11.27
C VAL A 37 -0.87 -29.71 -12.45
N SER A 38 -0.59 -29.23 -13.66
CA SER A 38 -0.48 -30.08 -14.86
C SER A 38 0.64 -31.11 -14.73
N MET A 39 1.81 -30.71 -14.23
CA MET A 39 2.93 -31.63 -14.04
C MET A 39 2.72 -32.56 -12.85
N TYR A 40 2.23 -32.05 -11.71
CA TYR A 40 2.14 -32.80 -10.47
C TYR A 40 0.92 -33.72 -10.42
N ALA A 41 -0.27 -33.21 -10.74
CA ALA A 41 -1.52 -33.97 -10.59
C ALA A 41 -1.88 -34.80 -11.83
N PHE A 42 -1.53 -34.31 -13.02
CA PHE A 42 -1.87 -34.97 -14.30
C PHE A 42 -0.68 -35.70 -14.95
N ASP A 43 0.48 -35.73 -14.27
CA ASP A 43 1.71 -36.38 -14.74
C ASP A 43 2.15 -35.93 -16.16
N SER A 44 1.78 -34.70 -16.55
CA SER A 44 2.11 -34.16 -17.86
C SER A 44 3.60 -33.85 -17.98
N ASN A 45 4.24 -34.37 -19.02
CA ASN A 45 5.66 -34.11 -19.31
C ASN A 45 5.90 -32.92 -20.24
N ILE A 46 4.86 -32.27 -20.77
CA ILE A 46 5.01 -31.19 -21.77
C ILE A 46 5.83 -30.02 -21.19
N ILE A 47 5.46 -29.55 -20.00
CA ILE A 47 6.17 -28.43 -19.35
C ILE A 47 7.60 -28.85 -18.99
N PHE A 48 7.79 -30.06 -18.48
CA PHE A 48 9.14 -30.57 -18.20
C PHE A 48 10.00 -30.62 -19.47
N GLN A 49 9.47 -31.10 -20.59
CA GLN A 49 10.19 -31.15 -21.86
C GLN A 49 10.56 -29.75 -22.36
N MET A 50 9.67 -28.77 -22.22
CA MET A 50 9.98 -27.37 -22.57
C MET A 50 11.12 -26.81 -21.72
N VAL A 51 11.14 -27.08 -20.41
CA VAL A 51 12.22 -26.62 -19.53
C VAL A 51 13.51 -27.38 -19.82
N ALA A 52 13.45 -28.70 -20.02
CA ALA A 52 14.61 -29.53 -20.32
C ALA A 52 15.24 -29.24 -21.69
N GLU A 53 14.49 -28.68 -22.64
CA GLU A 53 15.04 -28.19 -23.91
C GLU A 53 15.97 -26.99 -23.71
N GLU A 54 15.64 -26.11 -22.77
CA GLU A 54 16.46 -24.94 -22.41
C GLU A 54 17.54 -25.28 -21.37
N LEU A 55 17.23 -26.17 -20.43
CA LEU A 55 18.06 -26.55 -19.29
C LEU A 55 18.19 -28.09 -19.22
N PRO A 56 19.10 -28.70 -20.00
CA PRO A 56 19.13 -30.15 -20.22
C PRO A 56 19.49 -30.99 -18.99
N ASP A 57 20.12 -30.39 -17.99
CA ASP A 57 20.55 -31.08 -16.76
C ASP A 57 19.51 -30.99 -15.62
N VAL A 58 18.39 -30.28 -15.82
CA VAL A 58 17.39 -30.09 -14.77
C VAL A 58 16.51 -31.33 -14.60
N SER A 59 16.32 -31.76 -13.36
CA SER A 59 15.41 -32.87 -13.09
C SER A 59 13.94 -32.44 -13.11
N ARG A 60 13.02 -33.41 -13.24
CA ARG A 60 11.57 -33.13 -13.19
C ARG A 60 11.15 -32.58 -11.83
N GLU A 61 11.74 -33.08 -10.76
CA GLU A 61 11.48 -32.66 -9.38
C GLU A 61 11.99 -31.24 -9.14
N GLU A 62 13.17 -30.92 -9.67
CA GLU A 62 13.72 -29.56 -9.64
C GLU A 62 12.88 -28.58 -10.45
N THR A 63 12.34 -29.03 -11.59
CA THR A 63 11.38 -28.23 -12.38
C THR A 63 10.10 -27.94 -11.59
N LEU A 64 9.56 -28.93 -10.87
CA LEU A 64 8.40 -28.72 -9.99
C LEU A 64 8.70 -27.71 -8.87
N ALA A 65 9.87 -27.83 -8.25
CA ALA A 65 10.33 -26.89 -7.22
C ALA A 65 10.48 -25.47 -7.78
N GLY A 66 11.05 -25.33 -8.97
CA GLY A 66 11.22 -24.06 -9.67
C GLY A 66 9.89 -23.39 -10.03
N ILE A 67 8.94 -24.13 -10.61
CA ILE A 67 7.63 -23.59 -10.98
C ILE A 67 6.86 -23.10 -9.74
N LEU A 68 6.92 -23.87 -8.64
CA LEU A 68 6.24 -23.48 -7.40
C LEU A 68 6.90 -22.27 -6.73
N SER A 69 8.23 -22.14 -6.86
CA SER A 69 8.96 -20.95 -6.40
C SER A 69 8.60 -19.71 -7.23
N MET A 70 8.54 -19.84 -8.56
CA MET A 70 8.09 -18.76 -9.46
C MET A 70 6.65 -18.32 -9.15
N PHE A 71 5.78 -19.23 -8.71
CA PHE A 71 4.43 -18.87 -8.27
C PHE A 71 4.46 -17.94 -7.05
N PHE A 72 5.29 -18.24 -6.04
CA PHE A 72 5.40 -17.38 -4.85
C PHE A 72 5.95 -16.00 -5.19
N GLU A 73 6.96 -15.92 -6.06
CA GLU A 73 7.53 -14.66 -6.54
C GLU A 73 6.49 -13.82 -7.32
N ALA A 74 5.82 -14.42 -8.30
CA ALA A 74 4.79 -13.74 -9.08
C ALA A 74 3.62 -13.26 -8.21
N LEU A 75 3.24 -14.04 -7.20
CA LEU A 75 2.19 -13.68 -6.25
C LEU A 75 2.62 -12.53 -5.33
N ALA A 76 3.86 -12.56 -4.84
CA ALA A 76 4.45 -11.50 -4.04
C ALA A 76 4.45 -10.16 -4.78
N ASP A 77 4.90 -10.16 -6.05
CA ASP A 77 4.87 -8.98 -6.91
C ASP A 77 3.45 -8.47 -7.16
N ALA A 78 2.50 -9.36 -7.42
CA ALA A 78 1.09 -8.99 -7.58
C ALA A 78 0.55 -8.29 -6.33
N ILE A 79 0.84 -8.82 -5.14
CA ILE A 79 0.42 -8.21 -3.86
C ILE A 79 1.05 -6.83 -3.68
N LEU A 80 2.35 -6.67 -3.93
CA LEU A 80 3.04 -5.38 -3.85
C LEU A 80 2.41 -4.35 -4.79
N LEU A 81 2.11 -4.74 -6.03
CA LEU A 81 1.50 -3.87 -7.02
C LEU A 81 0.05 -3.50 -6.67
N VAL A 82 -0.72 -4.40 -6.05
CA VAL A 82 -2.06 -4.08 -5.51
C VAL A 82 -1.97 -2.96 -4.47
N ILE A 83 -1.02 -3.07 -3.55
CA ILE A 83 -0.87 -2.10 -2.46
C ILE A 83 -0.32 -0.77 -3.00
N ALA A 84 0.67 -0.81 -3.91
CA ALA A 84 1.18 0.39 -4.59
C ALA A 84 0.08 1.10 -5.39
N ARG A 85 -0.77 0.34 -6.09
CA ARG A 85 -1.95 0.89 -6.78
C ARG A 85 -2.91 1.55 -5.80
N SER A 86 -3.17 0.93 -4.66
CA SER A 86 -4.05 1.48 -3.62
C SER A 86 -3.54 2.82 -3.08
N TYR A 87 -2.22 2.96 -2.94
CA TYR A 87 -1.56 4.21 -2.57
C TYR A 87 -1.77 5.28 -3.66
N LEU A 88 -1.51 4.95 -4.93
CA LEU A 88 -1.64 5.89 -6.05
C LEU A 88 -3.09 6.36 -6.26
N VAL A 89 -4.08 5.48 -6.05
CA VAL A 89 -5.50 5.84 -6.09
C VAL A 89 -5.83 6.83 -4.97
N PHE A 90 -5.31 6.60 -3.76
CA PHE A 90 -5.51 7.49 -2.63
C PHE A 90 -4.87 8.87 -2.89
N GLU A 91 -3.63 8.89 -3.35
CA GLU A 91 -2.87 10.10 -3.70
C GLU A 91 -3.59 10.98 -4.73
N LEU A 92 -4.14 10.37 -5.78
CA LEU A 92 -4.91 11.07 -6.81
C LEU A 92 -6.25 11.61 -6.28
N ARG A 93 -6.84 10.95 -5.29
CA ARG A 93 -8.09 11.40 -4.65
C ARG A 93 -7.84 12.63 -3.78
N GLU A 94 -6.79 12.60 -2.98
CA GLU A 94 -6.43 13.69 -2.06
C GLU A 94 -5.79 14.89 -2.80
N LYS A 95 -5.35 14.70 -4.04
CA LYS A 95 -4.73 15.72 -4.92
C LYS A 95 -3.40 16.30 -4.40
N THR A 96 -2.89 15.80 -3.28
CA THR A 96 -1.62 16.20 -2.66
C THR A 96 -0.99 15.02 -1.90
N PRO A 97 0.35 14.88 -1.92
CA PRO A 97 1.04 13.83 -1.17
C PRO A 97 1.22 14.20 0.30
N PHE A 98 1.01 15.47 0.64
CA PHE A 98 1.20 16.02 1.97
C PHE A 98 -0.05 15.81 2.82
N THR A 99 -0.42 14.56 3.02
CA THR A 99 -1.46 14.18 3.98
C THR A 99 -0.88 13.23 5.02
N ALA A 100 -1.29 13.40 6.29
CA ALA A 100 -0.96 12.49 7.38
C ALA A 100 -1.23 11.02 7.01
N LYS A 101 -2.42 10.76 6.45
CA LYS A 101 -2.84 9.43 6.00
C LYS A 101 -2.04 8.91 4.81
N GLY A 102 -1.66 9.80 3.88
CA GLY A 102 -0.81 9.44 2.74
C GLY A 102 0.57 9.01 3.19
N ALA A 103 1.20 9.77 4.07
CA ALA A 103 2.47 9.41 4.68
C ALA A 103 2.41 8.04 5.38
N ASP A 104 1.37 7.77 6.18
CA ASP A 104 1.21 6.46 6.84
C ASP A 104 1.06 5.31 5.84
N LYS A 105 0.32 5.52 4.76
CA LYS A 105 0.19 4.53 3.68
C LYS A 105 1.50 4.30 2.95
N MET A 106 2.28 5.36 2.68
CA MET A 106 3.61 5.25 2.07
C MET A 106 4.56 4.45 2.96
N ARG A 107 4.55 4.73 4.27
CA ARG A 107 5.35 4.00 5.26
C ARG A 107 4.99 2.51 5.28
N SER A 108 3.69 2.20 5.32
CA SER A 108 3.19 0.83 5.28
C SER A 108 3.61 0.12 4.00
N LEU A 109 3.46 0.77 2.84
CA LEU A 109 3.93 0.25 1.56
C LEU A 109 5.44 -0.06 1.58
N GLY A 110 6.26 0.83 2.16
CA GLY A 110 7.70 0.60 2.31
C GLY A 110 8.04 -0.60 3.20
N ILE A 111 7.34 -0.79 4.32
CA ILE A 111 7.52 -1.97 5.19
C ILE A 111 7.13 -3.25 4.44
N ILE A 112 6.01 -3.24 3.74
CA ILE A 112 5.51 -4.40 3.00
C ILE A 112 6.45 -4.76 1.84
N CYS A 113 7.04 -3.76 1.17
CA CYS A 113 8.06 -3.93 0.12
C CYS A 113 9.32 -4.63 0.63
N ILE A 114 9.61 -4.56 1.93
CA ILE A 114 10.71 -5.32 2.56
C ILE A 114 10.24 -6.73 2.92
N VAL A 115 9.08 -6.84 3.58
CA VAL A 115 8.64 -8.11 4.18
C VAL A 115 8.20 -9.13 3.13
N ILE A 116 7.44 -8.72 2.12
CA ILE A 116 6.83 -9.64 1.15
C ILE A 116 7.87 -10.40 0.31
N PRO A 117 8.91 -9.76 -0.27
CA PRO A 117 9.96 -10.49 -0.99
C PRO A 117 10.71 -11.48 -0.09
N VAL A 118 11.01 -11.10 1.17
CA VAL A 118 11.66 -11.99 2.13
C VAL A 118 10.80 -13.24 2.42
N VAL A 119 9.50 -13.06 2.61
CA VAL A 119 8.57 -14.18 2.80
C VAL A 119 8.53 -15.08 1.58
N ALA A 120 8.49 -14.51 0.36
CA ALA A 120 8.53 -15.29 -0.88
C ALA A 120 9.82 -16.11 -0.99
N SER A 121 10.98 -15.52 -0.71
CA SER A 121 12.26 -16.23 -0.72
C SER A 121 12.33 -17.37 0.29
N ILE A 122 11.78 -17.18 1.50
CA ILE A 122 11.70 -18.26 2.51
C ILE A 122 10.81 -19.40 2.03
N LEU A 123 9.67 -19.09 1.41
CA LEU A 123 8.77 -20.11 0.86
C LEU A 123 9.43 -20.88 -0.30
N SER A 124 10.09 -20.18 -1.22
CA SER A 124 10.86 -20.81 -2.30
C SER A 124 11.95 -21.73 -1.73
N ALA A 125 12.73 -21.28 -0.75
CA ALA A 125 13.75 -22.11 -0.11
C ALA A 125 13.17 -23.36 0.58
N ALA A 126 12.01 -23.23 1.23
CA ALA A 126 11.31 -24.37 1.82
C ALA A 126 10.87 -25.39 0.78
N VAL A 127 10.43 -24.94 -0.40
CA VAL A 127 10.08 -25.82 -1.53
C VAL A 127 11.30 -26.58 -2.03
N TYR A 128 12.41 -25.91 -2.32
CA TYR A 128 13.63 -26.58 -2.79
C TYR A 128 14.14 -27.60 -1.76
N THR A 129 14.12 -27.24 -0.47
CA THR A 129 14.51 -28.13 0.62
C THR A 129 13.60 -29.37 0.69
N TYR A 130 12.28 -29.20 0.49
CA TYR A 130 11.33 -30.31 0.47
C TYR A 130 11.61 -31.31 -0.66
N TYR A 131 12.04 -30.83 -1.82
CA TYR A 131 12.42 -31.68 -2.95
C TYR A 131 13.87 -32.19 -2.89
N GLY A 132 14.62 -31.89 -1.82
CA GLY A 132 15.99 -32.39 -1.63
C GLY A 132 17.06 -31.65 -2.43
N PHE A 133 16.74 -30.48 -2.98
CA PHE A 133 17.69 -29.63 -3.68
C PHE A 133 18.26 -28.57 -2.75
N GLU A 134 19.55 -28.27 -2.89
CA GLU A 134 20.09 -27.04 -2.32
C GLU A 134 19.43 -25.86 -3.02
N SER A 135 18.86 -24.92 -2.28
CA SER A 135 18.29 -23.72 -2.90
C SER A 135 19.44 -22.93 -3.53
N SER A 136 19.57 -23.00 -4.86
CA SER A 136 20.74 -22.53 -5.60
C SER A 136 20.80 -21.02 -5.80
N SER A 137 19.90 -20.23 -5.20
CA SER A 137 19.92 -18.77 -5.34
C SER A 137 19.29 -18.05 -4.15
N TYR A 138 20.05 -17.89 -3.06
CA TYR A 138 19.80 -16.82 -2.08
C TYR A 138 20.22 -15.45 -2.61
N GLU A 139 20.03 -15.17 -3.90
CA GLU A 139 20.07 -13.79 -4.37
C GLU A 139 18.76 -13.15 -3.94
N THR A 140 18.69 -12.80 -2.65
CA THR A 140 17.65 -11.91 -2.15
C THR A 140 17.78 -10.66 -2.99
N GLU A 141 16.76 -10.38 -3.80
CA GLU A 141 16.77 -9.21 -4.65
C GLU A 141 16.70 -7.99 -3.73
N ASN A 142 17.88 -7.46 -3.38
CA ASN A 142 18.05 -6.36 -2.42
C ASN A 142 17.31 -5.10 -2.87
N THR A 143 16.91 -5.04 -4.15
CA THR A 143 16.02 -4.06 -4.74
C THR A 143 14.78 -3.79 -3.88
N GLY A 144 14.08 -4.83 -3.41
CA GLY A 144 12.88 -4.67 -2.57
C GLY A 144 13.18 -3.98 -1.24
N ILE A 145 14.31 -4.34 -0.63
CA ILE A 145 14.78 -3.75 0.63
C ILE A 145 15.14 -2.27 0.43
N ILE A 146 15.93 -1.97 -0.60
CA ILE A 146 16.38 -0.61 -0.92
C ILE A 146 15.17 0.28 -1.21
N ILE A 147 14.25 -0.17 -2.08
CA ILE A 147 13.02 0.58 -2.40
C ILE A 147 12.19 0.78 -1.15
N GLY A 148 11.99 -0.26 -0.33
CA GLY A 148 11.22 -0.17 0.91
C GLY A 148 11.77 0.86 1.89
N ILE A 149 13.10 0.90 2.09
CA ILE A 149 13.78 1.92 2.91
C ILE A 149 13.53 3.31 2.34
N VAL A 150 13.68 3.51 1.03
CA VAL A 150 13.44 4.80 0.37
C VAL A 150 11.99 5.27 0.59
N LEU A 151 11.01 4.37 0.47
CA LEU A 151 9.60 4.70 0.71
C LEU A 151 9.33 5.08 2.17
N ILE A 152 9.97 4.39 3.13
CA ILE A 152 9.88 4.73 4.55
C ILE A 152 10.48 6.12 4.81
N VAL A 153 11.68 6.42 4.28
CA VAL A 153 12.29 7.75 4.44
C VAL A 153 11.42 8.84 3.82
N LEU A 154 10.91 8.60 2.60
CA LEU A 154 10.00 9.52 1.93
C LEU A 154 8.73 9.77 2.74
N SER A 155 8.20 8.75 3.43
CA SER A 155 7.02 8.90 4.28
C SER A 155 7.20 9.95 5.39
N PHE A 156 8.39 10.08 5.98
CA PHE A 156 8.68 11.10 6.98
C PHE A 156 8.69 12.50 6.36
N VAL A 157 9.27 12.65 5.17
CA VAL A 157 9.26 13.93 4.43
C VAL A 157 7.83 14.35 4.10
N LEU A 158 6.99 13.42 3.66
CA LEU A 158 5.58 13.68 3.37
C LEU A 158 4.78 14.04 4.63
N ARG A 159 5.05 13.36 5.75
CA ARG A 159 4.42 13.66 7.04
C ARG A 159 4.78 15.07 7.51
N TYR A 160 6.06 15.42 7.49
CA TYR A 160 6.51 16.75 7.85
C TYR A 160 5.88 17.83 6.96
N GLY A 161 5.80 17.60 5.65
CA GLY A 161 5.10 18.51 4.73
C GLY A 161 3.62 18.69 5.06
N ALA A 162 2.93 17.62 5.48
CA ALA A 162 1.54 17.68 5.91
C ALA A 162 1.36 18.51 7.19
N ASP A 163 2.24 18.32 8.17
CA ASP A 163 2.22 19.06 9.44
C ASP A 163 2.49 20.55 9.20
N LEU A 164 3.42 20.87 8.30
CA LEU A 164 3.72 22.26 7.91
C LEU A 164 2.52 22.92 7.21
N GLU A 165 1.82 22.21 6.31
CA GLU A 165 0.61 22.74 5.66
C GLU A 165 -0.50 23.03 6.67
N GLN A 166 -0.69 22.16 7.66
CA GLN A 166 -1.66 22.38 8.74
C GLN A 166 -1.26 23.57 9.62
N TYR A 167 0.01 23.68 9.99
CA TYR A 167 0.53 24.79 10.79
C TYR A 167 0.29 26.13 10.09
N VAL A 168 0.66 26.26 8.81
CA VAL A 168 0.45 27.49 8.03
C VAL A 168 -1.04 27.85 7.91
N ARG A 169 -1.91 26.86 7.69
CA ARG A 169 -3.37 27.08 7.67
C ARG A 169 -3.90 27.56 9.03
N SER A 170 -3.38 27.03 10.13
CA SER A 170 -3.81 27.43 11.48
C SER A 170 -3.49 28.89 11.81
N ILE A 171 -2.35 29.41 11.32
CA ILE A 171 -1.93 30.80 11.55
C ILE A 171 -2.60 31.76 10.57
N SER A 172 -2.91 31.30 9.35
CA SER A 172 -3.57 32.11 8.33
C SER A 172 -5.10 32.17 8.51
N ALA A 173 -5.66 31.33 9.39
CA ALA A 173 -7.08 31.40 9.72
C ALA A 173 -7.36 32.70 10.50
N PRO A 174 -8.37 33.51 10.10
CA PRO A 174 -8.76 34.67 10.89
C PRO A 174 -9.13 34.20 12.30
N ALA A 175 -8.64 34.93 13.31
CA ALA A 175 -8.98 34.66 14.69
C ALA A 175 -10.50 34.48 14.82
N ALA A 176 -10.94 33.34 15.34
CA ALA A 176 -12.34 33.12 15.64
C ALA A 176 -12.84 34.32 16.49
N PRO A 177 -14.04 34.87 16.21
CA PRO A 177 -14.60 35.91 17.06
C PRO A 177 -14.56 35.41 18.50
N GLN A 178 -13.90 36.15 19.39
CA GLN A 178 -14.00 35.87 20.82
C GLN A 178 -15.48 35.75 21.18
N PRO A 179 -15.90 34.76 21.99
CA PRO A 179 -17.27 34.70 22.47
C PRO A 179 -17.59 36.06 23.09
N ALA A 180 -18.64 36.73 22.57
CA ALA A 180 -19.08 38.01 23.11
C ALA A 180 -19.22 37.87 24.63
N ALA A 181 -18.63 38.81 25.37
CA ALA A 181 -18.70 38.82 26.82
C ALA A 181 -20.17 38.64 27.26
N PRO A 182 -20.45 37.87 28.34
CA PRO A 182 -21.82 37.64 28.80
C PRO A 182 -22.51 38.99 28.97
N LYS A 183 -23.67 39.16 28.31
CA LYS A 183 -24.52 40.35 28.45
C LYS A 183 -24.83 40.52 29.95
N PRO A 184 -24.71 41.72 30.54
CA PRO A 184 -25.09 41.94 31.93
C PRO A 184 -26.52 41.46 32.14
N ALA A 185 -26.75 40.69 33.22
CA ALA A 185 -28.06 40.17 33.57
C ALA A 185 -29.08 41.32 33.62
N GLU A 186 -30.17 41.18 32.86
CA GLU A 186 -31.32 42.05 32.93
C GLU A 186 -31.92 41.92 34.34
N PRO A 187 -32.23 43.02 35.04
CA PRO A 187 -32.78 42.94 36.39
C PRO A 187 -34.14 42.23 36.37
N GLU A 188 -34.34 41.30 37.29
CA GLU A 188 -35.60 40.56 37.44
C GLU A 188 -36.79 41.51 37.61
N PRO A 189 -37.97 41.21 37.01
CA PRO A 189 -39.17 41.99 37.24
C PRO A 189 -39.59 41.88 38.71
N GLU A 190 -39.75 43.02 39.39
CA GLU A 190 -40.34 43.07 40.71
C GLU A 190 -41.74 42.42 40.68
N GLU A 191 -41.91 41.38 41.49
CA GLU A 191 -43.21 40.76 41.80
C GLU A 191 -44.15 41.83 42.37
N GLN A 192 -45.14 42.26 41.58
CA GLN A 192 -46.26 43.06 42.11
C GLN A 192 -47.20 42.13 42.90
N GLU A 193 -47.23 42.31 44.22
CA GLU A 193 -48.21 41.68 45.10
C GLU A 193 -49.67 42.01 44.66
N PRO A 194 -50.61 41.04 44.70
CA PRO A 194 -52.00 41.27 44.32
C PRO A 194 -52.73 42.13 45.37
N ASN A 195 -53.21 43.30 44.95
CA ASN A 195 -53.98 44.21 45.78
C ASN A 195 -55.42 43.67 45.97
N THR A 196 -55.71 43.04 47.12
CA THR A 196 -57.05 42.54 47.47
C THR A 196 -57.87 43.55 48.24
N TRP A 197 -58.37 44.61 47.61
CA TRP A 197 -59.52 45.36 48.14
C TRP A 197 -60.30 45.97 46.97
N ASN A 198 -61.56 45.53 46.81
CA ASN A 198 -62.75 46.31 46.45
C ASN A 198 -63.86 45.36 45.98
N ALA A 199 -64.65 44.88 46.94
CA ALA A 199 -66.00 44.39 46.72
C ALA A 199 -66.94 45.37 47.44
N GLU A 200 -67.78 46.05 46.66
CA GLU A 200 -69.11 46.48 47.07
C GLU A 200 -70.13 45.56 46.40
#